data_AF-A0A484L0C3-F1
#
_entry.id   AF-A0A484L0C3-F1
#
_cell.length_a   1.000
_cell.length_b   1.000
_cell.length_c   1.000
_cell.angle_alpha   90.00
_cell.angle_beta   90.00
_cell.angle_gamma   90.00
#
_symmetry.space_group_name_H-M   'P 1'
#
loop_
_entity.id
_entity.type
_entity.pdbx_description
1 polymer ?
#
loop_
_entity_poly.entity_id
_entity_poly.type
_entity_poly.pdbx_seq_one_letter_code
_entity_poly.pdbx_strand_id
1 'polypeptide(L)'
;MAAFSYPSLSWCSASVPISSSTSRYSSCLYPVNAQSHHINSQSGCARVHAKFEKFQGQENRGQDFSERNSLVSQSHPSPDEEDEDDSCLPSGLEGAIQQSAHASATFVSSGGMRAIVELLIPQLQFLDDAGAQAELWELSRKFLITLAEETGNQRVKAIFPDAGATALLRHQWQDSAFGFSSLGDRNPVDKEDKIVVMVVPDYQMLGYVERIASNLSDDLPRPLIMWNPRLVSQDVGVGINVRRLRRNFLSTFTVVYSMRPLPSGAVFRCYPGLWKVFYDDKFRPNRYLLAKEQIRCPTSDELEIIFGDVDDKQEKGTSLLDQAAAFVSSITGFLKVISR
;
A
#
# COMPACT_ATOMS: atom_id res chain seq x y z
N MET A 1 -61.50 -45.30 -16.14
CA MET A 1 -62.82 -44.66 -16.29
C MET A 1 -62.94 -43.54 -15.27
N ALA A 2 -63.60 -42.45 -15.68
CA ALA A 2 -63.84 -41.18 -14.97
C ALA A 2 -62.64 -40.20 -14.90
N ALA A 3 -62.58 -39.35 -15.93
CA ALA A 3 -61.85 -38.08 -15.95
C ALA A 3 -62.78 -36.95 -15.47
N PHE A 4 -62.23 -35.96 -14.77
CA PHE A 4 -62.91 -34.71 -14.44
C PHE A 4 -62.20 -33.53 -15.10
N SER A 5 -63.01 -32.69 -15.73
CA SER A 5 -62.68 -31.58 -16.60
C SER A 5 -62.33 -30.30 -15.82
N TYR A 6 -61.34 -29.55 -16.31
CA TYR A 6 -61.09 -28.15 -15.98
C TYR A 6 -61.68 -27.24 -17.06
N PRO A 7 -62.23 -26.05 -16.74
CA PRO A 7 -62.64 -25.09 -17.75
C PRO A 7 -61.49 -24.15 -18.14
N SER A 8 -61.36 -24.00 -19.45
CA SER A 8 -60.56 -23.04 -20.20
C SER A 8 -61.12 -21.62 -20.10
N LEU A 9 -60.25 -20.60 -20.01
CA LEU A 9 -60.56 -19.26 -20.52
C LEU A 9 -59.34 -18.66 -21.23
N SER A 10 -59.67 -18.01 -22.34
CA SER A 10 -58.86 -17.64 -23.49
C SER A 10 -58.25 -16.24 -23.41
N TRP A 11 -57.20 -16.03 -24.23
CA TRP A 11 -56.55 -14.77 -24.57
C TRP A 11 -57.48 -13.65 -25.07
N CYS A 12 -57.14 -12.41 -24.72
CA CYS A 12 -57.30 -11.23 -25.59
C CYS A 12 -56.21 -10.19 -25.25
N SER A 13 -55.43 -9.82 -26.27
CA SER A 13 -54.50 -8.68 -26.28
C SER A 13 -55.27 -7.38 -26.55
N ALA A 14 -54.92 -6.28 -25.89
CA ALA A 14 -55.29 -4.93 -26.32
C ALA A 14 -54.33 -3.85 -25.77
N SER A 15 -54.28 -2.75 -26.51
CA SER A 15 -53.14 -1.85 -26.72
C SER A 15 -53.03 -0.65 -25.76
N VAL A 16 -51.83 -0.08 -25.75
CA VAL A 16 -51.36 1.18 -25.13
C VAL A 16 -52.27 2.39 -25.39
N PRO A 17 -52.41 3.32 -24.42
CA PRO A 17 -52.60 4.73 -24.70
C PRO A 17 -51.39 5.58 -24.27
N ILE A 18 -50.90 6.37 -25.22
CA ILE A 18 -49.94 7.46 -25.03
C ILE A 18 -50.68 8.63 -24.38
N SER A 19 -50.09 9.24 -23.34
CA SER A 19 -50.55 10.53 -22.81
C SER A 19 -49.36 11.47 -22.66
N SER A 20 -49.37 12.47 -23.54
CA SER A 20 -48.51 13.64 -23.57
C SER A 20 -48.83 14.58 -22.41
N SER A 21 -47.84 14.94 -21.60
CA SER A 21 -47.91 16.13 -20.76
C SER A 21 -46.68 17.01 -21.02
N THR A 22 -46.98 18.16 -21.60
CA THR A 22 -46.10 19.30 -21.87
C THR A 22 -45.87 20.06 -20.57
N SER A 23 -44.61 20.17 -20.13
CA SER A 23 -44.20 21.17 -19.14
C SER A 23 -43.03 21.96 -19.68
N ARG A 24 -43.14 23.27 -19.48
CA ARG A 24 -42.48 24.35 -20.20
C ARG A 24 -41.04 24.51 -19.73
N TYR A 25 -40.10 24.53 -20.67
CA TYR A 25 -38.75 25.01 -20.46
C TYR A 25 -38.79 26.53 -20.16
N SER A 26 -38.33 26.93 -18.98
CA SER A 26 -37.91 28.31 -18.70
C SER A 26 -36.40 28.37 -18.75
N SER A 27 -35.92 29.10 -19.75
CA SER A 27 -34.56 29.56 -19.93
C SER A 27 -34.28 30.72 -18.97
N CYS A 28 -33.28 30.57 -18.09
CA CYS A 28 -32.63 31.69 -17.43
C CYS A 28 -31.13 31.64 -17.73
N LEU A 29 -30.73 32.51 -18.65
CA LEU A 29 -29.36 32.92 -18.90
C LEU A 29 -28.95 33.91 -17.81
N TYR A 30 -27.86 33.64 -17.11
CA TYR A 30 -27.07 34.67 -16.42
C TYR A 30 -25.59 34.45 -16.73
N PRO A 31 -24.87 35.46 -17.24
CA PRO A 31 -23.43 35.41 -17.40
C PRO A 31 -22.76 35.87 -16.11
N VAL A 32 -21.85 35.07 -15.55
CA VAL A 32 -20.90 35.55 -14.54
C VAL A 32 -19.51 35.51 -15.16
N ASN A 33 -18.99 36.71 -15.35
CA ASN A 33 -17.65 37.05 -15.78
C ASN A 33 -16.71 36.81 -14.59
N ALA A 34 -15.71 35.92 -14.73
CA ALA A 34 -14.61 35.82 -13.78
C ALA A 34 -13.30 35.67 -14.55
N GLN A 35 -12.53 36.77 -14.54
CA GLN A 35 -11.20 36.87 -15.11
C GLN A 35 -10.23 35.93 -14.39
N SER A 36 -9.59 35.06 -15.16
CA SER A 36 -8.49 34.20 -14.71
C SER A 36 -7.19 34.99 -14.66
N HIS A 37 -6.76 35.40 -13.47
CA HIS A 37 -5.39 35.81 -13.23
C HIS A 37 -4.54 34.56 -12.95
N HIS A 38 -3.80 34.11 -13.96
CA HIS A 38 -2.71 33.16 -13.81
C HIS A 38 -1.56 33.82 -13.03
N ILE A 39 -1.40 33.45 -11.76
CA ILE A 39 -0.16 33.67 -11.02
C ILE A 39 0.63 32.36 -11.12
N ASN A 40 1.65 32.40 -11.98
CA ASN A 40 2.62 31.35 -12.17
C ASN A 40 3.58 31.33 -10.97
N SER A 41 3.26 30.54 -9.94
CA SER A 41 4.19 30.25 -8.85
C SER A 41 4.90 28.94 -9.17
N GLN A 42 5.99 29.04 -9.93
CA GLN A 42 7.01 27.99 -9.98
C GLN A 42 7.72 27.94 -8.62
N SER A 43 7.17 27.16 -7.68
CA SER A 43 7.96 26.63 -6.57
C SER A 43 8.59 25.33 -7.04
N GLY A 44 9.90 25.37 -7.28
CA GLY A 44 10.70 24.17 -7.54
C GLY A 44 10.63 23.25 -6.33
N CYS A 45 9.78 22.24 -6.40
CA CYS A 45 9.78 21.13 -5.45
C CYS A 45 11.03 20.30 -5.74
N ALA A 46 12.02 20.37 -4.85
CA ALA A 46 13.22 19.58 -4.93
C ALA A 46 12.82 18.09 -4.96
N ARG A 47 13.09 17.42 -6.09
CA ARG A 47 12.98 15.97 -6.22
C ARG A 47 14.05 15.34 -5.34
N VAL A 48 13.65 14.74 -4.23
CA VAL A 48 14.53 13.95 -3.37
C VAL A 48 13.83 12.61 -3.12
N HIS A 49 14.02 11.68 -4.06
CA HIS A 49 13.42 10.34 -4.01
C HIS A 49 14.41 9.27 -4.49
N ALA A 50 15.70 9.42 -4.23
CA ALA A 50 16.72 8.74 -5.03
C ALA A 50 16.61 7.18 -5.02
N LYS A 51 16.38 6.48 -3.88
CA LYS A 51 16.21 5.00 -3.89
C LYS A 51 14.87 4.56 -4.51
N PHE A 52 13.84 5.40 -4.39
CA PHE A 52 12.46 5.12 -4.75
C PHE A 52 12.04 5.74 -6.11
N GLU A 53 12.92 6.50 -6.75
CA GLU A 53 12.78 6.94 -8.14
C GLU A 53 12.71 5.74 -9.09
N LYS A 54 13.37 4.63 -8.72
CA LYS A 54 13.30 3.33 -9.42
C LYS A 54 11.93 2.66 -9.37
N PHE A 55 10.98 3.16 -8.59
CA PHE A 55 9.58 2.74 -8.69
C PHE A 55 8.90 3.30 -9.94
N GLN A 56 9.42 4.37 -10.55
CA GLN A 56 8.91 4.90 -11.81
C GLN A 56 9.37 3.96 -12.93
N GLY A 57 8.42 3.26 -13.56
CA GLY A 57 8.69 2.30 -14.62
C GLY A 57 9.61 2.89 -15.69
N GLN A 58 10.78 2.25 -15.90
CA GLN A 58 11.58 2.52 -17.08
C GLN A 58 10.83 1.99 -18.30
N GLU A 59 10.16 2.89 -19.03
CA GLU A 59 9.90 2.66 -20.45
C GLU A 59 11.25 2.61 -21.17
N ASN A 60 11.81 1.40 -21.33
CA ASN A 60 12.86 1.15 -22.30
C ASN A 60 12.25 1.23 -23.70
N ARG A 61 12.06 2.45 -24.22
CA ARG A 61 12.00 2.69 -25.66
C ARG A 61 13.43 2.71 -26.17
N GLY A 62 13.80 1.59 -26.80
CA GLY A 62 15.13 1.37 -27.34
C GLY A 62 15.57 2.45 -28.32
N GLN A 63 16.83 2.84 -28.19
CA GLN A 63 17.65 3.34 -29.28
C GLN A 63 19.03 2.70 -29.18
N ASP A 64 19.25 1.81 -30.14
CA ASP A 64 20.49 1.44 -30.83
C ASP A 64 21.77 1.11 -30.06
N PHE A 65 22.17 -0.14 -30.26
CA PHE A 65 23.54 -0.62 -30.23
C PHE A 65 24.46 0.25 -31.09
N SER A 66 25.54 0.79 -30.50
CA SER A 66 26.85 0.77 -31.14
C SER A 66 27.99 0.89 -30.11
N GLU A 67 28.81 -0.15 -30.08
CA GLU A 67 30.27 -0.13 -29.83
C GLU A 67 30.83 0.37 -28.48
N ARG A 68 30.97 -0.60 -27.57
CA ARG A 68 32.26 -1.11 -27.06
C ARG A 68 33.36 -0.05 -26.84
N ASN A 69 33.50 0.38 -25.57
CA ASN A 69 34.83 0.61 -25.03
C ASN A 69 34.94 0.05 -23.60
N SER A 70 35.81 -0.94 -23.48
CA SER A 70 36.20 -1.63 -22.27
C SER A 70 36.95 -0.71 -21.31
N LEU A 71 36.34 -0.41 -20.17
CA LEU A 71 37.06 -0.05 -18.95
C LEU A 71 36.60 -1.00 -17.85
N VAL A 72 37.48 -1.97 -17.59
CA VAL A 72 37.46 -2.81 -16.39
C VAL A 72 37.74 -1.87 -15.22
N SER A 73 36.68 -1.45 -14.51
CA SER A 73 36.83 -0.93 -13.16
C SER A 73 36.84 -2.15 -12.24
N GLN A 74 38.06 -2.53 -11.83
CA GLN A 74 38.30 -3.54 -10.82
C GLN A 74 37.52 -3.18 -9.56
N SER A 75 36.56 -4.02 -9.19
CA SER A 75 35.91 -4.00 -7.89
C SER A 75 36.93 -4.40 -6.83
N HIS A 76 37.60 -3.42 -6.25
CA HIS A 76 38.28 -3.60 -4.98
C HIS A 76 37.22 -3.78 -3.89
N PRO A 77 37.27 -4.86 -3.09
CA PRO A 77 36.44 -4.94 -1.89
C PRO A 77 37.03 -3.96 -0.86
N SER A 78 36.33 -2.88 -0.58
CA SER A 78 36.59 -2.04 0.60
C SER A 78 36.17 -2.80 1.86
N PRO A 79 37.01 -2.85 2.91
CA PRO A 79 36.76 -3.65 4.10
C PRO A 79 35.93 -2.90 5.16
N ASP A 80 34.86 -2.22 4.74
CA ASP A 80 33.93 -1.51 5.64
C ASP A 80 32.48 -1.72 5.15
N GLU A 81 32.01 -2.98 5.12
CA GLU A 81 30.57 -3.25 5.18
C GLU A 81 30.15 -3.09 6.65
N GLU A 82 30.17 -1.85 7.15
CA GLU A 82 29.36 -1.51 8.31
C GLU A 82 27.90 -1.75 7.89
N ASP A 83 27.17 -2.60 8.62
CA ASP A 83 25.76 -2.91 8.37
C ASP A 83 24.97 -1.62 8.16
N GLU A 84 24.73 -1.24 6.91
CA GLU A 84 24.16 0.07 6.63
C GLU A 84 22.71 0.12 7.10
N ASP A 85 22.33 1.16 7.83
CA ASP A 85 21.04 1.27 8.55
C ASP A 85 19.79 1.04 7.67
N ASP A 86 19.86 1.34 6.37
CA ASP A 86 18.76 1.21 5.42
C ASP A 86 18.84 -0.03 4.51
N SER A 87 19.73 -0.98 4.82
CA SER A 87 19.83 -2.29 4.16
C SER A 87 18.50 -3.07 4.18
N CYS A 88 17.63 -2.83 5.17
CA CYS A 88 16.32 -3.46 5.25
C CYS A 88 15.28 -2.87 4.28
N LEU A 89 15.53 -1.72 3.66
CA LEU A 89 14.61 -1.10 2.69
C LEU A 89 14.71 -1.79 1.33
N PRO A 90 13.58 -2.00 0.63
CA PRO A 90 13.60 -2.61 -0.69
C PRO A 90 14.31 -1.73 -1.72
N SER A 91 14.95 -2.36 -2.70
CA SER A 91 15.70 -1.70 -3.78
C SER A 91 14.82 -1.19 -4.94
N GLY A 92 13.54 -1.57 -4.97
CA GLY A 92 12.59 -1.26 -6.03
C GLY A 92 11.21 -1.90 -5.80
N LEU A 93 10.27 -1.71 -6.74
CA LEU A 93 8.85 -2.07 -6.55
C LEU A 93 8.71 -3.58 -6.37
N GLU A 94 9.33 -4.31 -7.29
CA GLU A 94 9.43 -5.76 -7.26
C GLU A 94 10.01 -6.28 -5.94
N GLY A 95 11.10 -5.66 -5.46
CA GLY A 95 11.72 -6.02 -4.19
C GLY A 95 10.77 -5.80 -3.00
N ALA A 96 9.99 -4.71 -3.02
CA ALA A 96 8.98 -4.45 -2.00
C ALA A 96 7.86 -5.50 -2.02
N ILE A 97 7.44 -5.95 -3.21
CA ILE A 97 6.43 -7.01 -3.38
C ILE A 97 6.94 -8.33 -2.79
N GLN A 98 8.14 -8.76 -3.18
CA GLN A 98 8.74 -10.00 -2.67
C GLN A 98 8.95 -9.93 -1.16
N GLN A 99 9.53 -8.83 -0.65
CA GLN A 99 9.72 -8.62 0.77
C GLN A 99 8.39 -8.66 1.55
N SER A 100 7.33 -8.08 0.98
CA SER A 100 5.99 -8.14 1.60
C SER A 100 5.39 -9.55 1.64
N ALA A 101 5.67 -10.38 0.63
CA ALA A 101 5.25 -11.78 0.60
C ALA A 101 6.01 -12.60 1.65
N HIS A 102 7.33 -12.43 1.76
CA HIS A 102 8.15 -13.07 2.81
C HIS A 102 7.69 -12.68 4.22
N ALA A 103 7.43 -11.39 4.46
CA ALA A 103 6.93 -10.91 5.74
C ALA A 103 5.56 -11.53 6.08
N SER A 104 4.68 -11.65 5.09
CA SER A 104 3.36 -12.28 5.22
C SER A 104 3.47 -13.78 5.51
N ALA A 105 4.33 -14.50 4.80
CA ALA A 105 4.58 -15.93 5.00
C ALA A 105 5.15 -16.21 6.40
N THR A 106 6.10 -15.37 6.84
CA THR A 106 6.70 -15.47 8.19
C THR A 106 5.64 -15.22 9.27
N PHE A 107 4.79 -14.19 9.08
CA PHE A 107 3.68 -13.91 9.99
C PHE A 107 2.69 -15.08 10.07
N VAL A 108 2.27 -15.63 8.93
CA VAL A 108 1.37 -16.79 8.88
C VAL A 108 2.01 -18.02 9.56
N SER A 109 3.28 -18.30 9.26
CA SER A 109 4.02 -19.42 9.84
C SER A 109 4.20 -19.30 11.36
N SER A 110 4.23 -18.08 11.89
CA SER A 110 4.23 -17.81 13.34
C SER A 110 2.86 -17.98 14.02
N GLY A 111 1.82 -18.36 13.27
CA GLY A 111 0.44 -18.48 13.75
C GLY A 111 -0.40 -17.22 13.61
N GLY A 112 0.08 -16.23 12.86
CA GLY A 112 -0.65 -14.99 12.58
C GLY A 112 -1.87 -15.21 11.69
N MET A 113 -3.00 -14.62 12.08
CA MET A 113 -4.31 -14.91 11.45
C MET A 113 -4.85 -13.82 10.53
N ARG A 114 -4.58 -12.55 10.84
CA ARG A 114 -5.13 -11.40 10.11
C ARG A 114 -4.02 -10.44 9.79
N ALA A 115 -3.66 -10.35 8.52
CA ALA A 115 -2.54 -9.54 8.05
C ALA A 115 -2.99 -8.47 7.04
N ILE A 116 -2.34 -7.32 7.09
CA ILE A 116 -2.42 -6.28 6.06
C ILE A 116 -1.02 -6.04 5.51
N VAL A 117 -0.93 -6.06 4.18
CA VAL A 117 0.20 -5.54 3.42
C VAL A 117 -0.24 -4.23 2.79
N GLU A 118 0.40 -3.12 3.11
CA GLU A 118 0.09 -1.81 2.54
C GLU A 118 1.30 -1.25 1.80
N LEU A 119 1.10 -0.90 0.52
CA LEU A 119 2.15 -0.36 -0.32
C LEU A 119 1.74 1.07 -0.70
N LEU A 120 2.05 2.00 0.18
CA LEU A 120 1.71 3.42 0.07
C LEU A 120 2.71 4.16 -0.82
N ILE A 121 3.03 3.53 -1.95
CA ILE A 121 3.98 4.01 -2.96
C ILE A 121 3.15 4.76 -4.02
N PRO A 122 3.52 6.00 -4.41
CA PRO A 122 2.73 6.81 -5.34
C PRO A 122 2.36 6.07 -6.63
N GLN A 123 3.27 5.27 -7.19
CA GLN A 123 3.06 4.52 -8.43
C GLN A 123 1.87 3.56 -8.32
N LEU A 124 1.75 2.83 -7.22
CA LEU A 124 0.62 1.94 -6.95
C LEU A 124 -0.70 2.68 -6.73
N GLN A 125 -0.67 3.97 -6.37
CA GLN A 125 -1.85 4.82 -6.24
C GLN A 125 -2.36 5.31 -7.60
N PHE A 126 -1.49 5.40 -8.60
CA PHE A 126 -1.86 5.78 -9.98
C PHE A 126 -2.27 4.57 -10.83
N LEU A 127 -2.03 3.32 -10.36
CA LEU A 127 -2.40 2.12 -11.12
C LEU A 127 -3.93 1.90 -11.26
N ASP A 128 -4.76 2.74 -10.64
CA ASP A 128 -6.22 2.70 -10.81
C ASP A 128 -6.71 3.47 -12.03
N ASP A 129 -5.84 4.25 -12.69
CA ASP A 129 -6.17 4.93 -13.93
C ASP A 129 -6.37 3.91 -15.07
N ALA A 130 -7.30 4.23 -15.98
CA ALA A 130 -7.67 3.37 -17.10
C ALA A 130 -6.43 3.07 -17.98
N GLY A 131 -5.87 1.87 -17.83
CA GLY A 131 -4.68 1.41 -18.55
C GLY A 131 -3.59 0.80 -17.66
N ALA A 132 -3.55 1.16 -16.37
CA ALA A 132 -2.48 0.76 -15.46
C ALA A 132 -2.85 -0.45 -14.57
N GLN A 133 -4.09 -0.92 -14.65
CA GLN A 133 -4.60 -2.08 -13.90
C GLN A 133 -3.85 -3.39 -14.21
N ALA A 134 -3.34 -3.55 -15.43
CA ALA A 134 -2.60 -4.76 -15.80
C ALA A 134 -1.32 -4.94 -14.99
N GLU A 135 -0.60 -3.84 -14.72
CA GLU A 135 0.60 -3.88 -13.89
C GLU A 135 0.27 -4.24 -12.44
N LEU A 136 -0.81 -3.68 -11.90
CA LEU A 136 -1.29 -4.02 -10.55
C LEU A 136 -1.58 -5.51 -10.41
N TRP A 137 -2.22 -6.11 -11.42
CA TRP A 137 -2.50 -7.55 -11.43
C TRP A 137 -1.23 -8.37 -11.50
N GLU A 138 -0.27 -8.02 -12.35
CA GLU A 138 1.01 -8.72 -12.40
C GLU A 138 1.80 -8.62 -11.08
N LEU A 139 1.80 -7.46 -10.41
CA LEU A 139 2.40 -7.31 -9.08
C LEU A 139 1.69 -8.18 -8.03
N SER A 140 0.36 -8.21 -8.05
CA SER A 140 -0.42 -9.09 -7.16
C SER A 140 -0.14 -10.57 -7.42
N ARG A 141 0.06 -10.97 -8.69
CA ARG A 141 0.42 -12.33 -9.07
C ARG A 141 1.76 -12.72 -8.47
N LYS A 142 2.76 -11.85 -8.57
CA LYS A 142 4.09 -12.09 -8.00
C LYS A 142 4.03 -12.24 -6.49
N PHE A 143 3.29 -11.36 -5.79
CA PHE A 143 3.02 -11.52 -4.36
C PHE A 143 2.44 -12.89 -4.03
N LEU A 144 1.41 -13.33 -4.76
CA LEU A 144 0.73 -14.60 -4.52
C LEU A 144 1.62 -15.82 -4.76
N ILE A 145 2.45 -15.78 -5.81
CA ILE A 145 3.41 -16.85 -6.12
C ILE A 145 4.46 -16.96 -5.02
N THR A 146 5.14 -15.85 -4.68
CA THR A 146 6.15 -15.83 -3.63
C THR A 146 5.56 -16.27 -2.29
N LEU A 147 4.35 -15.82 -1.95
CA LEU A 147 3.67 -16.26 -0.73
C LEU A 147 3.40 -17.77 -0.72
N ALA A 148 2.96 -18.33 -1.84
CA ALA A 148 2.71 -19.76 -1.94
C ALA A 148 4.01 -20.57 -1.79
N GLU A 149 5.09 -20.15 -2.45
CA GLU A 149 6.41 -20.77 -2.35
C GLU A 149 6.94 -20.77 -0.91
N GLU A 150 6.91 -19.61 -0.26
CA GLU A 150 7.43 -19.40 1.10
C GLU A 150 6.63 -20.13 2.18
N THR A 151 5.34 -20.39 1.92
CA THR A 151 4.48 -21.16 2.83
C THR A 151 4.52 -22.67 2.56
N GLY A 152 5.41 -23.14 1.68
CA GLY A 152 5.58 -24.55 1.36
C GLY A 152 4.52 -25.08 0.38
N ASN A 153 4.09 -24.25 -0.57
CA ASN A 153 3.05 -24.54 -1.56
C ASN A 153 1.71 -24.92 -0.94
N GLN A 154 1.35 -24.27 0.17
CA GLN A 154 0.01 -24.37 0.73
C GLN A 154 -1.03 -23.83 -0.27
N ARG A 155 -2.27 -24.33 -0.17
CA ARG A 155 -3.37 -23.86 -1.02
C ARG A 155 -3.74 -22.42 -0.68
N VAL A 156 -3.18 -21.48 -1.44
CA VAL A 156 -3.52 -20.06 -1.42
C VAL A 156 -4.74 -19.83 -2.30
N LYS A 157 -5.77 -19.17 -1.77
CA LYS A 157 -6.92 -18.67 -2.51
C LYS A 157 -6.83 -17.16 -2.65
N ALA A 158 -6.73 -16.67 -3.89
CA ALA A 158 -6.81 -15.25 -4.21
C ALA A 158 -8.26 -14.85 -4.48
N ILE A 159 -8.73 -13.83 -3.75
CA ILE A 159 -10.04 -13.23 -3.91
C ILE A 159 -9.87 -11.84 -4.53
N PHE A 160 -10.38 -11.68 -5.74
CA PHE A 160 -10.29 -10.43 -6.51
C PHE A 160 -11.53 -9.55 -6.31
N PRO A 161 -11.44 -8.25 -6.66
CA PRO A 161 -12.50 -7.29 -6.36
C PRO A 161 -13.87 -7.63 -6.96
N ASP A 162 -13.89 -8.18 -8.18
CA ASP A 162 -15.11 -8.51 -8.91
C ASP A 162 -14.95 -9.74 -9.83
N ALA A 163 -16.09 -10.23 -10.32
CA ALA A 163 -16.16 -11.43 -11.14
C ALA A 163 -15.53 -11.27 -12.53
N GLY A 164 -15.57 -10.06 -13.10
CA GLY A 164 -14.96 -9.73 -14.38
C GLY A 164 -13.43 -9.78 -14.31
N ALA A 165 -12.83 -9.11 -13.32
CA ALA A 165 -11.40 -9.20 -13.06
C ALA A 165 -10.98 -10.65 -12.79
N THR A 166 -11.74 -11.37 -11.95
CA THR A 166 -11.46 -12.78 -11.65
C THR A 166 -11.45 -13.66 -12.91
N ALA A 167 -12.45 -13.51 -13.77
CA ALA A 167 -12.57 -14.31 -15.00
C ALA A 167 -11.42 -14.00 -15.99
N LEU A 168 -11.08 -12.72 -16.14
CA LEU A 168 -9.97 -12.27 -16.99
C LEU A 168 -8.64 -12.87 -16.51
N LEU A 169 -8.33 -12.74 -15.22
CA LEU A 169 -7.07 -13.21 -14.65
C LEU A 169 -6.97 -14.74 -14.65
N ARG A 170 -8.08 -15.45 -14.39
CA ARG A 170 -8.13 -16.91 -14.51
C ARG A 170 -7.81 -17.38 -15.92
N HIS A 171 -8.25 -16.65 -16.95
CA HIS A 171 -7.95 -16.98 -18.34
C HIS A 171 -6.49 -16.65 -18.72
N GLN A 172 -5.94 -15.56 -18.19
CA GLN A 172 -4.56 -15.14 -18.46
C GLN A 172 -3.52 -15.99 -17.71
N TRP A 173 -3.82 -16.44 -16.49
CA TRP A 173 -2.87 -17.12 -15.61
C TRP A 173 -3.23 -18.61 -15.42
N GLN A 174 -3.24 -19.36 -16.50
CA GLN A 174 -3.62 -20.78 -16.51
C GLN A 174 -2.68 -21.66 -15.66
N ASP A 175 -1.40 -21.28 -15.57
CA ASP A 175 -0.35 -22.00 -14.83
C ASP A 175 -0.15 -21.48 -13.40
N SER A 176 -1.17 -20.90 -12.78
CA SER A 176 -1.05 -20.35 -11.44
C SER A 176 -1.13 -21.43 -10.36
N ALA A 177 -0.26 -21.30 -9.35
CA ALA A 177 -0.20 -22.20 -8.19
C ALA A 177 -1.26 -21.89 -7.11
N PHE A 178 -2.16 -20.95 -7.37
CA PHE A 178 -3.17 -20.47 -6.42
C PHE A 178 -4.58 -20.50 -7.03
N GLY A 179 -5.61 -20.59 -6.18
CA GLY A 179 -7.00 -20.57 -6.61
C GLY A 179 -7.54 -19.16 -6.84
N PHE A 180 -8.58 -19.02 -7.66
CA PHE A 180 -9.24 -17.74 -7.96
C PHE A 180 -10.68 -17.72 -7.48
N SER A 181 -11.09 -16.63 -6.85
CA SER A 181 -12.48 -16.29 -6.56
C SER A 181 -12.70 -14.78 -6.58
N SER A 182 -13.96 -14.36 -6.59
CA SER A 182 -14.39 -12.97 -6.49
C SER A 182 -15.00 -12.68 -5.12
N LEU A 183 -14.86 -11.45 -4.62
CA LEU A 183 -15.53 -10.99 -3.39
C LEU A 183 -17.06 -11.17 -3.43
N GLY A 184 -17.65 -11.09 -4.63
CA GLY A 184 -19.10 -11.24 -4.85
C GLY A 184 -19.59 -12.69 -4.92
N ASP A 185 -18.70 -13.68 -4.93
CA ASP A 185 -19.10 -15.08 -5.02
C ASP A 185 -19.90 -15.52 -3.78
N ARG A 186 -20.85 -16.44 -3.98
CA ARG A 186 -21.69 -16.94 -2.86
C ARG A 186 -20.84 -17.59 -1.77
N ASN A 187 -19.85 -18.38 -2.21
CA ASN A 187 -18.87 -19.11 -1.40
C ASN A 187 -17.47 -18.86 -2.00
N PRO A 188 -16.78 -17.79 -1.58
CA PRO A 188 -15.50 -17.41 -2.19
C PRO A 188 -14.29 -18.21 -1.68
N VAL A 189 -14.48 -18.99 -0.61
CA VAL A 189 -13.45 -19.81 0.03
C VAL A 189 -13.95 -21.24 0.18
N ASP A 190 -13.12 -22.19 -0.22
CA ASP A 190 -13.35 -23.63 -0.11
C ASP A 190 -12.74 -24.18 1.19
N LYS A 191 -13.13 -25.41 1.59
CA LYS A 191 -12.66 -26.01 2.85
C LYS A 191 -11.18 -26.42 2.79
N GLU A 192 -10.67 -26.66 1.58
CA GLU A 192 -9.31 -27.11 1.30
C GLU A 192 -8.30 -25.96 1.28
N ASP A 193 -8.78 -24.71 1.16
CA ASP A 193 -7.94 -23.52 1.17
C ASP A 193 -7.29 -23.36 2.54
N LYS A 194 -5.99 -23.05 2.54
CA LYS A 194 -5.21 -22.88 3.78
C LYS A 194 -4.95 -21.42 4.08
N ILE A 195 -4.71 -20.61 3.06
CA ILE A 195 -4.43 -19.18 3.18
C ILE A 195 -5.34 -18.45 2.21
N VAL A 196 -6.00 -17.40 2.69
CA VAL A 196 -6.88 -16.55 1.87
C VAL A 196 -6.24 -15.18 1.71
N VAL A 197 -6.16 -14.70 0.47
CA VAL A 197 -5.62 -13.39 0.12
C VAL A 197 -6.68 -12.58 -0.59
N MET A 198 -7.09 -11.44 -0.02
CA MET A 198 -7.92 -10.46 -0.70
C MET A 198 -7.03 -9.44 -1.41
N VAL A 199 -7.19 -9.32 -2.72
CA VAL A 199 -6.38 -8.45 -3.57
C VAL A 199 -7.10 -7.12 -3.76
N VAL A 200 -6.52 -6.05 -3.23
CA VAL A 200 -6.97 -4.64 -3.37
C VAL A 200 -8.47 -4.45 -3.07
N PRO A 201 -9.00 -4.92 -1.91
CA PRO A 201 -10.40 -4.66 -1.57
C PRO A 201 -10.63 -3.16 -1.34
N ASP A 202 -11.70 -2.63 -1.93
CA ASP A 202 -12.06 -1.21 -1.83
C ASP A 202 -13.13 -0.93 -0.75
N TYR A 203 -13.25 0.31 -0.30
CA TYR A 203 -14.19 0.74 0.75
C TYR A 203 -15.65 0.37 0.44
N GLN A 204 -16.02 0.31 -0.83
CA GLN A 204 -17.36 -0.11 -1.27
C GLN A 204 -17.64 -1.59 -0.96
N MET A 205 -16.58 -2.39 -0.82
CA MET A 205 -16.62 -3.83 -0.63
C MET A 205 -16.52 -4.25 0.83
N LEU A 206 -16.52 -3.29 1.78
CA LEU A 206 -16.32 -3.55 3.21
C LEU A 206 -17.24 -4.65 3.76
N GLY A 207 -18.52 -4.66 3.36
CA GLY A 207 -19.47 -5.69 3.81
C GLY A 207 -19.10 -7.10 3.36
N TYR A 208 -18.55 -7.27 2.15
CA TYR A 208 -18.07 -8.57 1.67
C TYR A 208 -16.81 -9.00 2.43
N VAL A 209 -15.88 -8.07 2.66
CA VAL A 209 -14.65 -8.32 3.42
C VAL A 209 -14.97 -8.77 4.85
N GLU A 210 -15.87 -8.08 5.54
CA GLU A 210 -16.31 -8.43 6.90
C GLU A 210 -16.98 -9.81 6.95
N ARG A 211 -17.84 -10.13 5.97
CA ARG A 211 -18.51 -11.43 5.86
C ARG A 211 -17.49 -12.56 5.68
N ILE A 212 -16.54 -12.40 4.77
CA ILE A 212 -15.52 -13.42 4.50
C ILE A 212 -14.62 -13.60 5.72
N ALA A 213 -14.14 -12.50 6.33
CA ALA A 213 -13.31 -12.57 7.53
C ALA A 213 -14.01 -13.27 8.71
N SER A 214 -15.33 -13.09 8.84
CA SER A 214 -16.13 -13.77 9.86
C SER A 214 -16.21 -15.28 9.59
N ASN A 215 -16.49 -15.69 8.35
CA ASN A 215 -16.56 -17.11 7.96
C ASN A 215 -15.22 -17.86 8.03
N LEU A 216 -14.09 -17.13 8.04
CA LEU A 216 -12.76 -17.71 8.22
C LEU A 216 -12.38 -17.92 9.69
N SER A 217 -13.18 -17.38 10.62
CA SER A 217 -12.93 -17.47 12.06
C SER A 217 -13.61 -18.70 12.71
N ASP A 218 -14.24 -19.58 11.92
CA ASP A 218 -14.90 -20.82 12.34
C ASP A 218 -13.90 -21.98 12.62
N ASP A 219 -14.40 -23.22 12.82
CA ASP A 219 -13.75 -24.44 13.36
C ASP A 219 -12.26 -24.72 13.05
N LEU A 220 -11.72 -24.22 11.93
CA LEU A 220 -10.29 -24.27 11.61
C LEU A 220 -9.85 -22.86 11.18
N PRO A 221 -9.09 -22.13 12.03
CA PRO A 221 -8.69 -20.76 11.73
C PRO A 221 -7.78 -20.76 10.49
N ARG A 222 -8.22 -20.09 9.42
CA ARG A 222 -7.45 -19.89 8.18
C ARG A 222 -6.93 -18.45 8.10
N PRO A 223 -5.62 -18.22 7.91
CA PRO A 223 -5.08 -16.88 7.77
C PRO A 223 -5.71 -16.11 6.62
N LEU A 224 -6.05 -14.85 6.90
CA LEU A 224 -6.55 -13.88 5.94
C LEU A 224 -5.55 -12.75 5.79
N ILE A 225 -5.06 -12.56 4.57
CA ILE A 225 -4.16 -11.46 4.19
C ILE A 225 -4.94 -10.50 3.29
N MET A 226 -4.97 -9.22 3.62
CA MET A 226 -5.40 -8.17 2.69
C MET A 226 -4.17 -7.54 2.06
N TRP A 227 -4.05 -7.68 0.74
CA TRP A 227 -2.97 -7.08 -0.03
C TRP A 227 -3.41 -5.75 -0.63
N ASN A 228 -2.73 -4.68 -0.23
CA ASN A 228 -2.96 -3.30 -0.58
C ASN A 228 -4.43 -2.83 -0.47
N PRO A 229 -5.10 -3.00 0.70
CA PRO A 229 -6.51 -2.65 0.86
C PRO A 229 -6.76 -1.14 0.83
N ARG A 230 -7.87 -0.72 0.22
CA ARG A 230 -8.31 0.68 0.08
C ARG A 230 -9.61 0.94 0.81
N LEU A 231 -9.73 0.39 2.02
CA LEU A 231 -10.98 0.41 2.77
C LEU A 231 -11.34 1.80 3.31
N VAL A 232 -10.41 2.77 3.26
CA VAL A 232 -10.61 4.16 3.71
C VAL A 232 -10.85 5.11 2.55
N SER A 233 -12.09 5.56 2.36
CA SER A 233 -12.40 6.68 1.46
C SER A 233 -12.12 8.03 2.13
N GLN A 234 -11.43 8.92 1.43
CA GLN A 234 -11.24 10.33 1.80
C GLN A 234 -12.43 11.20 1.32
N ASP A 235 -13.02 10.84 0.18
CA ASP A 235 -14.00 11.69 -0.53
C ASP A 235 -15.47 11.38 -0.19
N VAL A 236 -15.75 10.22 0.39
CA VAL A 236 -17.12 9.83 0.75
C VAL A 236 -17.43 10.27 2.18
N GLY A 237 -18.46 11.10 2.33
CA GLY A 237 -19.08 11.50 3.60
C GLY A 237 -19.79 10.36 4.33
N VAL A 238 -19.07 9.26 4.60
CA VAL A 238 -19.61 8.13 5.36
C VAL A 238 -19.88 8.56 6.80
N GLY A 239 -21.07 8.26 7.31
CA GLY A 239 -21.46 8.58 8.69
C GLY A 239 -20.50 8.02 9.74
N ILE A 240 -20.44 8.67 10.91
CA ILE A 240 -19.48 8.38 11.99
C ILE A 240 -19.51 6.90 12.44
N ASN A 241 -20.66 6.25 12.38
CA ASN A 241 -20.83 4.85 12.74
C ASN A 241 -20.13 3.90 11.77
N VAL A 242 -20.20 4.16 10.46
CA VAL A 242 -19.52 3.35 9.45
C VAL A 242 -18.01 3.52 9.57
N ARG A 243 -17.54 4.75 9.82
CA ARG A 243 -16.11 5.02 10.08
C ARG A 243 -15.61 4.28 11.32
N ARG A 244 -16.41 4.24 12.39
CA ARG A 244 -16.08 3.51 13.62
C ARG A 244 -16.08 1.99 13.40
N LEU A 245 -17.11 1.45 12.75
CA LEU A 245 -17.20 0.01 12.44
C LEU A 245 -15.99 -0.44 11.63
N ARG A 246 -15.67 0.29 10.56
CA ARG A 246 -14.48 0.04 9.74
C ARG A 246 -13.20 0.10 10.56
N ARG A 247 -13.03 1.13 11.40
CA ARG A 247 -11.83 1.26 12.25
C ARG A 247 -11.70 0.07 13.20
N ASN A 248 -12.81 -0.35 13.81
CA ASN A 248 -12.83 -1.51 14.70
C ASN A 248 -12.46 -2.79 13.92
N PHE A 249 -13.03 -3.00 12.74
CA PHE A 249 -12.70 -4.14 11.88
C PHE A 249 -11.21 -4.17 11.51
N LEU A 250 -10.68 -3.06 10.99
CA LEU A 250 -9.26 -2.96 10.60
C LEU A 250 -8.32 -3.11 11.79
N SER A 251 -8.73 -2.70 13.00
CA SER A 251 -7.93 -2.87 14.21
C SER A 251 -7.70 -4.35 14.60
N THR A 252 -8.48 -5.28 14.04
CA THR A 252 -8.27 -6.72 14.21
C THR A 252 -7.16 -7.31 13.34
N PHE A 253 -6.61 -6.52 12.41
CA PHE A 253 -5.53 -6.93 11.53
C PHE A 253 -4.19 -6.39 12.02
N THR A 254 -3.15 -7.19 11.82
CA THR A 254 -1.76 -6.74 12.01
C THR A 254 -1.21 -6.27 10.68
N VAL A 255 -0.70 -5.04 10.62
CA VAL A 255 0.09 -4.61 9.46
C VAL A 255 1.43 -5.33 9.51
N VAL A 256 1.65 -6.24 8.56
CA VAL A 256 2.86 -7.08 8.48
C VAL A 256 3.90 -6.45 7.57
N TYR A 257 3.46 -5.64 6.61
CA TYR A 257 4.34 -4.90 5.73
C TYR A 257 3.72 -3.55 5.40
N SER A 258 4.50 -2.49 5.52
CA SER A 258 4.12 -1.12 5.15
C SER A 258 5.32 -0.43 4.52
N MET A 259 5.13 0.18 3.37
CA MET A 259 6.14 1.02 2.75
C MET A 259 5.52 2.34 2.31
N ARG A 260 5.93 3.43 2.94
CA ARG A 260 5.44 4.79 2.66
C ARG A 260 6.62 5.76 2.49
N PRO A 261 7.04 6.04 1.25
CA PRO A 261 7.92 7.17 0.97
C PRO A 261 7.26 8.50 1.37
N LEU A 262 8.04 9.42 1.92
CA LEU A 262 7.64 10.78 2.31
C LEU A 262 8.64 11.80 1.73
N PRO A 263 8.30 13.09 1.64
CA PRO A 263 9.23 14.11 1.13
C PRO A 263 10.56 14.19 1.90
N SER A 264 10.52 13.98 3.22
CA SER A 264 11.71 14.09 4.09
C SER A 264 12.32 12.73 4.46
N GLY A 265 11.84 11.63 3.88
CA GLY A 265 12.24 10.30 4.32
C GLY A 265 11.28 9.17 3.96
N ALA A 266 11.15 8.17 4.83
CA ALA A 266 10.20 7.07 4.65
C ALA A 266 9.72 6.48 5.98
N VAL A 267 8.52 5.93 5.98
CA VAL A 267 8.01 5.06 7.05
C VAL A 267 7.94 3.64 6.53
N PHE A 268 8.52 2.72 7.27
CA PHE A 268 8.67 1.34 6.85
C PHE A 268 8.29 0.36 7.98
N ARG A 269 7.69 -0.75 7.57
CA ARG A 269 7.42 -1.89 8.44
C ARG A 269 7.64 -3.17 7.64
N CYS A 270 8.35 -4.12 8.24
CA CYS A 270 8.47 -5.48 7.73
C CYS A 270 8.51 -6.44 8.93
N TYR A 271 7.49 -7.29 9.05
CA TYR A 271 7.43 -8.33 10.09
C TYR A 271 8.62 -9.31 9.95
N PRO A 272 9.26 -9.74 11.04
CA PRO A 272 8.93 -9.52 12.46
C PRO A 272 9.46 -8.21 13.06
N GLY A 273 10.14 -7.37 12.28
CA GLY A 273 10.70 -6.09 12.73
C GLY A 273 9.65 -5.07 13.16
N LEU A 274 10.13 -4.01 13.82
CA LEU A 274 9.32 -2.89 14.31
C LEU A 274 9.04 -1.88 13.20
N TRP A 275 8.26 -0.84 13.51
CA TRP A 275 8.11 0.30 12.63
C TRP A 275 9.37 1.14 12.67
N LYS A 276 9.88 1.49 11.50
CA LYS A 276 11.08 2.31 11.33
C LYS A 276 10.71 3.58 10.58
N VAL A 277 11.25 4.69 11.03
CA VAL A 277 11.22 5.97 10.32
C VAL A 277 12.63 6.26 9.84
N PHE A 278 12.76 6.66 8.59
CA PHE A 278 14.02 6.96 7.93
C PHE A 278 14.03 8.40 7.45
N TYR A 279 15.18 9.08 7.54
CA TYR A 279 15.44 10.35 6.85
C TYR A 279 16.09 10.11 5.51
N ASP A 280 15.81 10.98 4.56
CA ASP A 280 16.59 11.06 3.33
C ASP A 280 18.00 11.60 3.65
N ASP A 281 19.03 10.89 3.20
CA ASP A 281 20.42 11.31 3.41
C ASP A 281 20.78 12.39 2.38
N LYS A 282 20.76 13.65 2.82
CA LYS A 282 21.11 14.80 1.99
C LYS A 282 22.56 14.75 1.45
N PHE A 283 23.46 14.01 2.10
CA PHE A 283 24.88 13.93 1.74
C PHE A 283 25.20 12.72 0.86
N ARG A 284 24.40 11.64 0.94
CA ARG A 284 24.58 10.42 0.14
C ARG A 284 23.31 10.13 -0.67
N PRO A 285 23.28 10.42 -1.97
CA PRO A 285 22.10 10.16 -2.78
C PRO A 285 21.76 8.67 -2.81
N ASN A 286 20.46 8.36 -2.76
CA ASN A 286 19.86 7.01 -2.70
C ASN A 286 19.98 6.30 -1.35
N ARG A 287 20.35 7.01 -0.30
CA ARG A 287 20.55 6.42 1.03
C ARG A 287 19.57 7.01 2.03
N TYR A 288 19.24 6.20 3.01
CA TYR A 288 18.39 6.60 4.12
C TYR A 288 19.14 6.42 5.45
N LEU A 289 18.83 7.28 6.42
CA LEU A 289 19.36 7.18 7.78
C LEU A 289 18.22 6.78 8.71
N LEU A 290 18.44 5.80 9.59
CA LEU A 290 17.42 5.39 10.56
C LEU A 290 17.20 6.51 11.58
N ALA A 291 15.98 7.06 11.60
CA ALA A 291 15.57 8.11 12.52
C ALA A 291 15.16 7.55 13.88
N LYS A 292 14.28 6.55 13.82
CA LYS A 292 13.59 6.02 15.00
C LYS A 292 13.01 4.65 14.69
N GLU A 293 13.01 3.80 15.71
CA GLU A 293 12.33 2.51 15.70
C GLU A 293 11.28 2.46 16.82
N GLN A 294 10.08 1.97 16.52
CA GLN A 294 8.96 1.92 17.47
C GLN A 294 7.96 0.80 17.20
N ILE A 295 7.24 0.38 18.24
CA ILE A 295 6.30 -0.76 18.16
C ILE A 295 5.04 -0.44 17.36
N ARG A 296 4.56 0.80 17.44
CA ARG A 296 3.33 1.25 16.78
C ARG A 296 3.62 2.08 15.54
N CYS A 297 2.70 2.07 14.59
CA CYS A 297 2.74 2.97 13.44
C CYS A 297 2.81 4.43 13.93
N PRO A 298 3.77 5.24 13.43
CA PRO A 298 3.91 6.62 13.84
C PRO A 298 2.69 7.45 13.40
N THR A 299 2.19 8.31 14.29
CA THR A 299 1.11 9.25 13.97
C THR A 299 1.65 10.45 13.17
N SER A 300 0.76 11.25 12.54
CA SER A 300 1.16 12.47 11.83
C SER A 300 1.99 13.40 12.73
N ASP A 301 1.49 13.66 13.94
CA ASP A 301 2.16 14.51 14.93
C ASP A 301 3.54 13.96 15.32
N GLU A 302 3.67 12.63 15.49
CA GLU A 302 4.96 11.99 15.77
C GLU A 302 5.94 12.14 14.59
N LEU A 303 5.45 11.99 13.35
CA LEU A 303 6.27 12.20 12.15
C LEU A 303 6.73 13.66 12.03
N GLU A 304 5.86 14.63 12.32
CA GLU A 304 6.21 16.05 12.32
C GLU A 304 7.31 16.36 13.34
N ILE A 305 7.23 15.79 14.55
CA ILE A 305 8.28 15.94 15.56
C ILE A 305 9.58 15.30 15.09
N ILE A 306 9.52 14.06 14.58
CA ILE A 306 10.71 13.34 14.10
C ILE A 306 11.38 14.12 12.96
N PHE A 307 10.63 14.60 11.97
CA PHE A 307 11.19 15.37 10.86
C PHE A 307 11.63 16.79 11.26
N GLY A 308 10.90 17.46 12.16
CA GLY A 308 11.23 18.80 12.65
C GLY A 308 12.50 18.85 13.50
N ASP A 309 12.71 17.86 14.38
CA ASP A 309 13.91 17.76 15.23
C ASP A 309 15.21 17.69 14.42
N VAL A 310 15.16 17.27 13.15
CA VAL A 310 16.35 17.11 12.30
C VAL A 310 16.69 18.34 11.51
N ASP A 311 15.72 19.11 11.04
CA ASP A 311 16.03 20.41 10.43
C ASP A 311 16.68 21.34 11.48
N ASP A 312 16.22 21.31 12.73
CA ASP A 312 16.84 22.05 13.84
C ASP A 312 18.25 21.55 14.20
N LYS A 313 18.52 20.24 14.11
CA LYS A 313 19.85 19.65 14.35
C LYS A 313 20.82 19.88 13.20
N GLN A 314 20.33 19.94 11.96
CA GLN A 314 21.14 20.20 10.76
C GLN A 314 21.48 21.69 10.62
N GLU A 315 20.57 22.61 10.98
CA GLU A 315 20.88 24.05 11.04
C GLU A 315 21.87 24.38 12.17
N LYS A 316 21.86 23.61 13.26
CA LYS A 316 22.85 23.73 14.37
C LYS A 316 24.17 23.00 14.12
N GLY A 317 24.57 22.83 12.86
CA GLY A 317 25.88 22.31 12.40
C GLY A 317 27.11 23.13 12.83
N THR A 318 27.01 23.97 13.86
CA THR A 318 28.14 24.68 14.49
C THR A 318 28.20 24.52 16.02
N SER A 319 27.27 23.79 16.67
CA SER A 319 27.11 23.85 18.14
C SER A 319 27.56 22.61 18.94
N LEU A 320 28.02 21.54 18.29
CA LEU A 320 28.51 20.35 19.00
C LEU A 320 29.90 20.55 19.64
N LEU A 321 30.72 21.45 19.10
CA LEU A 321 32.00 21.85 19.73
C LEU A 321 31.78 22.83 20.90
N ASP A 322 30.75 23.67 20.83
CA ASP A 322 30.40 24.61 21.91
C ASP A 322 29.85 23.89 23.16
N GLN A 323 29.08 22.81 22.97
CA GLN A 323 28.60 22.00 24.09
C GLN A 323 29.76 21.25 24.79
N ALA A 324 30.77 20.80 24.06
CA ALA A 324 31.97 20.19 24.66
C ALA A 324 32.83 21.22 25.43
N ALA A 325 32.94 22.45 24.94
CA ALA A 325 33.67 23.53 25.63
C ALA A 325 32.99 23.97 26.94
N ALA A 326 31.65 23.95 27.00
CA ALA A 326 30.90 24.26 28.22
C ALA A 326 31.09 23.20 29.32
N PHE A 327 31.23 21.91 28.97
CA PHE A 327 31.47 20.83 29.94
C PHE A 327 32.90 20.82 30.50
N VAL A 328 33.91 21.26 29.74
CA VAL A 328 35.31 21.30 30.21
C VAL A 328 35.60 22.48 31.15
N SER A 329 34.84 23.58 31.05
CA SER A 329 34.97 24.73 31.98
C SER A 329 34.44 24.44 33.39
N SER A 330 33.52 23.47 33.54
CA SER A 330 32.99 23.05 34.84
C SER A 330 33.98 22.19 35.64
N ILE A 331 34.82 21.41 34.97
CA ILE A 331 35.81 20.53 35.62
C ILE A 331 37.03 21.34 36.12
N THR A 332 37.38 22.44 35.45
CA THR A 332 38.50 23.31 35.87
C THR A 332 38.17 24.21 37.06
N GLY A 333 36.88 24.43 37.37
CA GLY A 333 36.44 25.08 38.61
C GLY A 333 36.53 24.18 39.84
N PHE A 334 36.31 22.87 39.68
CA PHE A 334 36.29 21.93 40.80
C PHE A 334 37.68 21.55 41.33
N LEU A 335 38.72 21.60 40.48
CA LEU A 335 40.10 21.31 40.90
C LEU A 335 40.81 22.48 41.62
N LYS A 336 40.22 23.69 41.62
CA LYS A 336 40.80 24.87 42.32
C LYS A 336 40.28 25.06 43.75
N VAL A 337 39.35 24.22 44.20
CA VAL A 337 38.76 24.25 45.56
C VAL A 337 39.36 23.19 46.49
N ILE A 338 40.15 22.24 45.95
CA ILE A 338 40.81 21.18 46.74
C ILE A 338 42.30 21.52 47.06
N SER A 339 42.83 22.64 46.55
CA SER A 339 44.25 23.03 46.72
C SER A 339 44.51 24.21 47.67
N ARG A 340 43.72 24.36 48.74
CA ARG A 340 44.11 25.19 49.89
C ARG A 340 43.84 24.54 51.23
#